data_AF-A0A2N0NAX0-F1
#
_entry.id   AF-A0A2N0NAX0-F1
#
_cell.length_a   1.000
_cell.length_b   1.000
_cell.length_c   1.000
_cell.angle_alpha   90.00
_cell.angle_beta   90.00
_cell.angle_gamma   90.00
#
_symmetry.space_group_name_H-M   'P 1'
#
loop_
_entity.id
_entity.type
_entity.pdbx_description
1 polymer ?
#
loop_
_entity_poly.entity_id
_entity_poly.type
_entity_poly.pdbx_seq_one_letter_code
_entity_poly.pdbx_strand_id
1 'polypeptide(L)'
;MTCEYLPTNCYTCKKCLICFTLDICKCDKNVKPIRVGNPQCGQQIYSRIFTPNEELQAANQFLFSANKKFQYNSNFNIPFSFTFCSTCNSKFQRLKGEDIRKIY
;
A
#
# COMPACT_ATOMS: atom_id res chain seq x y z
N MET A 1 13.62 4.37 -17.20
CA MET A 1 14.08 3.89 -15.88
C MET A 1 12.83 3.48 -15.11
N THR A 2 12.61 2.18 -14.92
CA THR A 2 11.45 1.65 -14.19
C THR A 2 11.74 1.72 -12.70
N CYS A 3 10.87 2.40 -11.93
CA CYS A 3 10.98 2.40 -10.48
C CYS A 3 10.23 1.19 -9.93
N GLU A 4 10.91 0.06 -9.75
CA GLU A 4 10.28 -1.10 -9.12
C GLU A 4 9.75 -0.76 -7.71
N TYR A 5 8.55 -1.26 -7.40
CA TYR A 5 7.93 -1.07 -6.11
C TYR A 5 8.71 -1.81 -5.01
N LEU A 6 8.95 -1.12 -3.88
CA LEU A 6 9.61 -1.70 -2.72
C LEU A 6 8.60 -1.91 -1.58
N PRO A 7 8.43 -3.14 -1.05
CA PRO A 7 7.50 -3.45 0.05
C PRO A 7 7.77 -2.70 1.37
N THR A 8 8.96 -2.10 1.50
CA THR A 8 9.35 -1.24 2.62
C THR A 8 8.72 0.16 2.56
N ASN A 9 8.00 0.47 1.49
CA ASN A 9 7.28 1.73 1.31
C ASN A 9 5.77 1.48 1.20
N CYS A 10 4.98 2.42 1.70
CA CYS A 10 3.55 2.43 1.47
C CYS A 10 3.29 2.60 -0.03
N TYR A 11 2.52 1.67 -0.62
CA TYR A 11 2.24 1.68 -2.05
C TYR A 11 1.63 3.02 -2.51
N THR A 12 0.63 3.55 -1.79
CA THR A 12 -0.14 4.72 -2.23
C THR A 12 0.43 6.08 -1.87
N CYS A 13 1.43 6.17 -1.00
CA CYS A 13 2.03 7.45 -0.63
C CYS A 13 3.55 7.49 -0.58
N LYS A 14 4.23 6.39 -0.93
CA LYS A 14 5.70 6.23 -0.83
C LYS A 14 6.29 6.41 0.57
N LYS A 15 5.47 6.56 1.62
CA LYS A 15 5.92 6.64 3.01
C LYS A 15 6.81 5.44 3.34
N CYS A 16 8.05 5.70 3.75
CA CYS A 16 8.97 4.69 4.27
C CYS A 16 8.32 4.05 5.50
N LEU A 17 8.05 2.74 5.45
CA LEU A 17 7.37 2.01 6.52
C LEU A 17 8.33 1.53 7.61
N ILE A 18 9.64 1.66 7.40
CA ILE A 18 10.64 1.34 8.42
C ILE A 18 10.75 2.49 9.44
N CYS A 19 11.01 3.71 8.95
CA CYS A 19 11.13 4.90 9.81
C CYS A 19 9.87 5.77 9.85
N PHE A 20 8.77 5.35 9.19
CA PHE A 20 7.51 6.09 9.13
C PHE A 20 7.62 7.55 8.70
N THR A 21 8.49 7.85 7.74
CA THR A 21 8.67 9.19 7.15
C THR A 21 8.30 9.23 5.67
N LEU A 22 7.87 10.40 5.18
CA LEU A 22 7.69 10.69 3.75
C LEU A 22 8.99 11.17 3.08
N ASP A 23 10.01 11.49 3.87
CA ASP A 23 11.34 11.87 3.37
C ASP A 23 12.10 10.67 2.82
N ILE A 24 13.32 10.94 2.33
CA ILE A 24 14.26 9.91 1.88
C ILE A 24 14.45 8.88 3.00
N CYS A 25 14.01 7.65 2.73
CA CYS A 25 14.14 6.50 3.63
C CYS A 25 15.63 6.16 3.78
N LYS A 26 16.25 6.61 4.89
CA LYS A 26 17.65 6.30 5.23
C LYS A 26 17.80 5.00 6.03
N CYS A 27 16.70 4.34 6.35
CA CYS A 27 16.69 3.12 7.14
C CYS A 27 17.28 1.96 6.34
N ASP A 28 18.00 1.08 7.02
CA ASP A 28 18.50 -0.15 6.40
C ASP A 28 17.32 -1.02 5.94
N LYS A 29 17.27 -1.27 4.64
CA LYS A 29 16.21 -2.03 3.97
C LYS A 29 16.33 -3.54 4.19
N ASN A 30 17.49 -4.00 4.68
CA ASN A 30 17.73 -5.40 5.04
C ASN A 30 17.18 -5.74 6.43
N VAL A 31 16.90 -4.72 7.25
CA VAL A 31 16.28 -4.91 8.55
C VAL A 31 14.80 -5.17 8.33
N LYS A 32 14.39 -6.43 8.48
CA LYS A 32 12.99 -6.82 8.47
C LYS A 32 12.26 -6.02 9.57
N PRO A 33 11.15 -5.32 9.27
CA PRO A 33 10.41 -4.60 10.29
C PRO A 33 10.03 -5.56 11.42
N ILE A 34 10.61 -5.35 12.60
CA ILE A 34 10.31 -6.18 13.78
C ILE A 34 8.91 -5.81 14.23
N ARG A 35 8.05 -6.81 14.46
CA ARG A 35 6.77 -6.58 15.14
C ARG A 35 7.07 -6.08 16.55
N VAL A 36 6.98 -4.78 16.76
CA VAL A 36 6.96 -4.19 18.09
C VAL A 36 5.61 -4.50 18.74
N GLY A 37 5.62 -5.00 19.98
CA GLY A 37 4.40 -5.33 20.72
C GLY A 37 3.50 -4.11 20.98
N ASN A 38 4.13 -2.92 21.08
CA ASN A 38 3.47 -1.63 21.25
C ASN A 38 3.97 -0.64 20.18
N PRO A 39 3.47 -0.69 18.94
CA PRO A 39 3.81 0.32 17.95
C PRO A 39 3.33 1.70 18.43
N GLN A 40 4.11 2.75 18.21
CA GLN A 40 3.59 4.10 18.40
C GLN A 40 2.37 4.30 17.49
N CYS A 41 1.41 5.11 17.93
CA CYS A 41 0.17 5.36 17.18
C CYS A 41 0.50 5.72 15.72
N GLY A 42 -0.04 4.96 14.76
CA GLY A 42 0.17 5.18 13.32
C GLY A 42 1.40 4.49 12.70
N GLN A 43 2.16 3.69 13.47
CA GLN A 43 3.28 2.87 12.98
C GLN A 43 2.88 1.44 12.59
N GLN A 44 1.60 1.19 12.30
CA GLN A 44 1.15 -0.13 11.86
C GLN A 44 1.25 -0.28 10.35
N ILE A 45 1.87 -1.37 9.92
CA ILE A 45 1.99 -1.78 8.52
C ILE A 45 0.93 -2.83 8.22
N TYR A 46 0.27 -2.67 7.07
CA TYR A 46 -0.74 -3.62 6.59
C TYR A 46 -0.29 -4.20 5.26
N SER A 47 0.06 -5.48 5.25
CA SER A 47 0.28 -6.24 4.01
C SER A 47 -1.05 -6.66 3.40
N ARG A 48 -1.15 -6.55 2.08
CA ARG A 48 -2.34 -6.90 1.29
C ARG A 48 -1.90 -7.60 0.00
N ILE A 49 -2.83 -8.33 -0.59
CA ILE A 49 -2.69 -8.93 -1.92
C ILE A 49 -3.72 -8.25 -2.81
N PHE A 50 -3.28 -7.78 -3.97
CA PHE A 50 -4.18 -7.38 -5.05
C PHE A 50 -4.65 -8.65 -5.76
N THR A 51 -5.96 -8.80 -5.95
CA THR A 51 -6.55 -9.89 -6.71
C THR A 51 -7.18 -9.29 -7.98
N PRO A 52 -6.74 -9.70 -9.18
CA PRO A 52 -7.39 -9.32 -10.42
C PRO A 52 -8.87 -9.74 -10.43
N ASN A 53 -9.69 -9.01 -11.18
CA ASN A 53 -11.13 -9.29 -11.37
C ASN A 53 -12.04 -9.11 -10.14
N GLU A 54 -11.54 -8.60 -9.00
CA GLU A 54 -12.41 -8.11 -7.94
C GLU A 54 -13.12 -6.81 -8.41
N GLU A 55 -14.46 -6.78 -8.31
CA GLU A 55 -15.30 -5.61 -8.65
C GLU A 55 -15.21 -4.50 -7.58
N LEU A 56 -14.01 -3.99 -7.35
CA LEU A 56 -13.73 -2.93 -6.37
C LEU A 56 -13.25 -1.68 -7.09
N GLN A 57 -14.15 -1.03 -7.82
CA GLN A 57 -13.79 0.06 -8.73
C GLN A 57 -13.03 1.19 -8.03
N ALA A 58 -13.57 1.76 -6.95
CA ALA A 58 -12.94 2.88 -6.26
C ALA A 58 -11.64 2.47 -5.56
N ALA A 59 -11.62 1.30 -4.93
CA ALA A 59 -10.42 0.77 -4.27
C ALA A 59 -9.29 0.47 -5.28
N ASN A 60 -9.63 -0.11 -6.43
CA ASN A 60 -8.68 -0.39 -7.51
C ASN A 60 -8.15 0.90 -8.15
N GLN A 61 -9.01 1.90 -8.38
CA GLN A 61 -8.59 3.20 -8.89
C GLN A 61 -7.59 3.90 -7.94
N PHE A 62 -7.72 3.70 -6.62
CA PHE A 62 -6.75 4.21 -5.66
C PHE A 62 -5.35 3.60 -5.85
N LEU A 63 -5.28 2.30 -6.14
CA LEU A 63 -4.03 1.61 -6.48
C LEU A 63 -3.49 2.03 -7.85
N PHE A 64 -4.34 2.11 -8.88
CA PHE A 64 -3.93 2.49 -10.23
C PHE A 64 -3.36 3.90 -10.28
N SER A 65 -4.01 4.83 -9.57
CA SER A 65 -3.55 6.22 -9.45
C SER A 65 -2.17 6.29 -8.81
N ALA A 66 -1.92 5.50 -7.77
CA ALA A 66 -0.61 5.41 -7.14
C ALA A 66 0.43 4.78 -8.08
N ASN A 67 0.11 3.67 -8.73
CA ASN A 67 0.99 3.02 -9.70
C ASN A 67 1.42 3.98 -10.80
N LYS A 68 0.47 4.74 -11.38
CA LYS A 68 0.75 5.75 -12.40
C LYS A 68 1.60 6.89 -11.84
N LYS A 69 1.21 7.45 -10.69
CA LYS A 69 1.90 8.58 -10.04
C LYS A 69 3.36 8.25 -9.72
N PHE A 70 3.61 7.02 -9.29
CA PHE A 70 4.92 6.60 -8.80
C PHE A 70 5.72 5.74 -9.76
N GLN A 71 5.13 5.42 -10.90
CA GLN A 71 5.72 4.65 -11.99
C GLN A 71 6.22 3.26 -11.53
N TYR A 72 5.42 2.58 -10.69
CA TYR A 72 5.78 1.25 -10.20
C TYR A 72 5.76 0.14 -11.25
N ASN A 73 5.05 0.39 -12.36
CA ASN A 73 4.86 -0.58 -13.43
C ASN A 73 4.30 -1.93 -12.92
N SER A 74 3.45 -1.90 -11.89
CA SER A 74 2.82 -3.10 -11.35
C SER A 74 1.88 -3.72 -12.38
N ASN A 75 1.91 -5.05 -12.49
CA ASN A 75 1.03 -5.78 -13.39
C ASN A 75 -0.30 -6.12 -12.69
N PHE A 76 -1.35 -5.38 -13.01
CA PHE A 76 -2.70 -5.60 -12.46
C PHE A 76 -3.48 -6.74 -13.12
N ASN A 77 -2.87 -7.49 -14.04
CA ASN A 77 -3.45 -8.71 -14.60
C ASN A 77 -3.10 -9.96 -13.79
N ILE A 78 -2.18 -9.85 -12.82
CA ILE A 78 -1.78 -10.95 -11.94
C ILE A 78 -1.85 -10.51 -10.47
N PRO A 79 -2.02 -11.45 -9.52
CA PRO A 79 -1.96 -11.10 -8.11
C PRO A 79 -0.57 -10.60 -7.71
N PHE A 80 -0.53 -9.57 -6.86
CA PHE A 80 0.73 -9.10 -6.29
C PHE A 80 0.54 -8.53 -4.88
N SER A 81 1.60 -8.63 -4.08
CA SER A 81 1.61 -8.14 -2.71
C SER A 81 2.00 -6.67 -2.64
N PHE A 82 1.31 -5.92 -1.78
CA PHE A 82 1.65 -4.53 -1.48
C PHE A 82 1.44 -4.22 0.01
N THR A 83 1.99 -3.11 0.48
CA THR A 83 1.93 -2.71 1.87
C THR A 83 1.38 -1.29 1.99
N PHE A 84 0.68 -1.04 3.09
CA PHE A 84 0.14 0.26 3.43
C PHE A 84 0.58 0.70 4.83
N CYS A 85 0.75 2.02 4.99
CA CYS A 85 0.67 2.64 6.30
C CYS A 85 -0.78 2.66 6.79
N SER A 86 -0.99 2.96 8.07
CA SER A 86 -2.32 2.93 8.68
C SER A 86 -3.32 3.85 7.98
N THR A 87 -2.92 5.09 7.66
CA THR A 87 -3.79 6.07 6.96
C THR A 87 -4.26 5.56 5.60
N CYS A 88 -3.34 5.03 4.79
CA CYS A 88 -3.68 4.53 3.46
C CYS A 88 -4.54 3.26 3.53
N ASN A 89 -4.26 2.37 4.49
CA ASN A 89 -5.08 1.19 4.72
C ASN A 89 -6.51 1.58 5.11
N SER A 90 -6.70 2.52 6.05
CA SER A 90 -8.02 3.00 6.45
C SER A 90 -8.78 3.61 5.27
N LYS A 91 -8.11 4.41 4.42
CA LYS A 91 -8.73 4.97 3.21
C LYS A 91 -9.15 3.88 2.23
N PHE A 92 -8.26 2.93 1.93
CA PHE A 92 -8.57 1.82 1.03
C PHE A 92 -9.75 0.97 1.53
N GLN A 93 -9.82 0.69 2.83
CA GLN A 93 -10.93 -0.08 3.39
C GLN A 93 -12.27 0.65 3.31
N ARG A 94 -12.30 1.98 3.45
CA ARG A 94 -13.51 2.78 3.24
C ARG A 94 -13.98 2.68 1.79
N LEU A 95 -13.07 2.85 0.83
CA LEU A 95 -13.37 2.72 -0.60
C LEU A 95 -13.88 1.30 -0.94
N LYS A 96 -13.22 0.26 -0.41
CA LYS A 96 -13.67 -1.13 -0.58
C LYS A 96 -15.07 -1.35 -0.01
N GLY A 97 -15.38 -0.77 1.17
CA GLY A 97 -16.71 -0.83 1.75
C GLY A 97 -17.77 -0.09 0.92
N GLU A 98 -17.43 1.05 0.32
CA GLU A 98 -18.30 1.78 -0.60
C GLU A 98 -18.58 0.99 -1.88
N ASP A 99 -17.56 0.35 -2.46
CA ASP A 99 -17.71 -0.51 -3.64
C ASP A 99 -18.65 -1.70 -3.32
N ILE A 100 -18.42 -2.40 -2.21
CA ILE A 100 -19.26 -3.54 -1.80
C ILE A 100 -20.72 -3.11 -1.59
N ARG A 101 -20.96 -1.94 -0.98
CA ARG A 101 -22.32 -1.41 -0.77
C ARG A 101 -23.06 -1.06 -2.06
N LYS A 102 -22.38 -0.93 -3.20
CA LYS A 102 -23.01 -0.65 -4.49
C LYS A 102 -23.38 -1.92 -5.26
N ILE A 103 -22.84 -3.06 -4.85
CA ILE A 103 -23.13 -4.38 -5.45
C ILE A 103 -24.44 -4.95 -4.89
N TYR A 104 -24.80 -4.58 -3.66
CA TYR A 104 -26.05 -4.95 -2.99
C TYR A 104 -27.06 -3.82 -3.03
#